data_AF-A0A2W7QK66-F1
#
_entry.id   AF-A0A2W7QK66-F1
#
_cell.length_a   1.000
_cell.length_b   1.000
_cell.length_c   1.000
_cell.angle_alpha   90.00
_cell.angle_beta   90.00
_cell.angle_gamma   90.00
#
_symmetry.space_group_name_H-M   'P 1'
#
loop_
_entity.id
_entity.type
_entity.pdbx_description
1 polymer ?
#
loop_
_entity_poly.entity_id
_entity_poly.type
_entity_poly.pdbx_seq_one_letter_code
_entity_poly.pdbx_strand_id
1 'polypeptide(L)'
;MFSKLKALLGESAIYGIANILTRFITIFLVPIYTKIFSPSDYGDMSLINMSFSLISLMVILGLDSASAFYFYENKGEERKIPIANWFWIQIIFSLLVGIVLCLLAPQFSTLLLGNASYSYAIIIAFSNLFFFSFRVILIKWFRYQRKPIPTVIVTLTASLLTIFLNYYFVVVLRAGINGVFYANLIVSIIFSFVAVWFMWKWISPKLLDLSVMKKMLVFGLPLLPASFSSWINNSSASFFINYLTGSKDEVGLFQIGYNLAGGMLLFTGAFQMAYLPFAYSIKNEKDASETYNLVFLAYTFIGCFCALFIALFSHEILVVLTNEKFYQASFVASVLAFSFFFLGYNSFGLMGLSLAKKTKLFSLSMMIASGINVVFLLISIPLFSKEGAAVALVFSNLLAAIILFYFSQKKHYIRYDFGNALIIIITGISLFSIYLSGVIEGNVGIRLLLLLAFILISLKVLYPYYKFRKTSHD
;
A
#
# COMPACT_ATOMS: atom_id res chain seq x y z
N MET A 1 -9.08 18.14 25.13
CA MET A 1 -9.50 17.56 23.83
C MET A 1 -8.64 18.10 22.69
N PHE A 2 -8.54 19.42 22.55
CA PHE A 2 -7.70 20.11 21.54
C PHE A 2 -6.21 19.72 21.58
N SER A 3 -5.62 19.54 22.76
CA SER A 3 -4.23 19.06 22.91
C SER A 3 -4.02 17.63 22.39
N LYS A 4 -5.00 16.72 22.58
CA LYS A 4 -4.96 15.35 22.05
C LYS A 4 -5.12 15.33 20.52
N LEU A 5 -5.95 16.21 19.97
CA LEU A 5 -6.10 16.42 18.53
C LEU A 5 -4.82 16.99 17.89
N LYS A 6 -4.21 18.00 18.51
CA LYS A 6 -2.94 18.58 18.06
C LYS A 6 -1.80 17.54 18.09
N ALA A 7 -1.74 16.72 19.13
CA ALA A 7 -0.78 15.61 19.21
C ALA A 7 -1.02 14.56 18.11
N LEU A 8 -2.28 14.16 17.88
CA LEU A 8 -2.63 13.22 16.81
C LEU A 8 -2.29 13.77 15.42
N LEU A 9 -2.55 15.04 15.16
CA LEU A 9 -2.22 15.70 13.89
C LEU A 9 -0.71 15.81 13.69
N GLY A 10 0.05 16.16 14.74
CA GLY A 10 1.50 16.19 14.69
C GLY A 10 2.12 14.82 14.44
N GLU A 11 1.65 13.78 15.15
CA GLU A 11 2.08 12.40 14.95
C GLU A 11 1.76 11.90 13.54
N SER A 12 0.52 12.10 13.07
CA SER A 12 0.10 11.73 11.72
C SER A 12 0.92 12.43 10.63
N ALA A 13 1.25 13.72 10.81
CA ALA A 13 2.10 14.45 9.88
C ALA A 13 3.52 13.86 9.83
N ILE A 14 4.12 13.58 10.99
CA ILE A 14 5.48 13.00 11.07
C ILE A 14 5.51 11.61 10.43
N TYR A 15 4.53 10.73 10.73
CA TYR A 15 4.44 9.41 10.11
C TYR A 15 4.12 9.48 8.61
N GLY A 16 3.26 10.42 8.20
CA GLY A 16 2.92 10.66 6.81
C GLY A 16 4.15 11.05 5.99
N ILE A 17 4.95 12.00 6.47
CA ILE A 17 6.20 12.43 5.83
C ILE A 17 7.17 11.24 5.69
N ALA A 18 7.32 10.42 6.74
CA ALA A 18 8.20 9.25 6.67
C ALA A 18 7.75 8.23 5.61
N ASN A 19 6.43 7.99 5.48
CA ASN A 19 5.89 7.10 4.44
C ASN A 19 6.07 7.68 3.04
N ILE A 20 5.94 9.00 2.88
CA ILE A 20 6.20 9.68 1.61
C ILE A 20 7.67 9.52 1.22
N LEU A 21 8.58 9.80 2.15
CA LEU A 21 10.03 9.66 1.92
C LEU A 21 10.44 8.22 1.59
N THR A 22 9.90 7.22 2.29
CA THR A 22 10.19 5.82 1.95
C THR A 22 9.65 5.41 0.59
N ARG A 23 8.50 5.97 0.15
CA ARG A 23 7.99 5.72 -1.21
C ARG A 23 8.88 6.35 -2.29
N PHE A 24 9.36 7.58 -2.08
CA PHE A 24 10.32 8.19 -2.99
C PHE A 24 11.59 7.34 -3.09
N ILE A 25 12.12 6.88 -1.96
CA ILE A 25 13.21 5.91 -1.89
C ILE A 25 12.95 4.67 -2.77
N THR A 26 11.75 4.07 -2.69
CA THR A 26 11.39 2.92 -3.53
C THR A 26 11.39 3.25 -5.02
N ILE A 27 10.93 4.45 -5.41
CA ILE A 27 10.98 4.91 -6.81
C ILE A 27 12.44 5.06 -7.27
N PHE A 28 13.34 5.56 -6.42
CA PHE A 28 14.77 5.65 -6.74
C PHE A 28 15.49 4.31 -6.87
N LEU A 29 14.94 3.21 -6.33
CA LEU A 29 15.47 1.86 -6.56
C LEU A 29 15.14 1.34 -7.96
N VAL A 30 14.08 1.85 -8.61
CA VAL A 30 13.65 1.38 -9.93
C VAL A 30 14.76 1.56 -10.99
N PRO A 31 15.43 2.72 -11.13
CA PRO A 31 16.55 2.86 -12.06
C PRO A 31 17.74 1.95 -11.78
N ILE A 32 18.01 1.65 -10.50
CA ILE A 32 19.13 0.77 -10.12
C ILE A 32 18.82 -0.65 -10.60
N TYR A 33 17.61 -1.14 -10.33
CA TYR A 33 17.22 -2.49 -10.71
C TYR A 33 17.03 -2.65 -12.22
N THR A 34 16.33 -1.73 -12.87
CA THR A 34 15.99 -1.87 -14.30
C THR A 34 17.20 -1.73 -15.23
N LYS A 35 18.28 -1.07 -14.80
CA LYS A 35 19.54 -1.05 -15.56
C LYS A 35 20.28 -2.39 -15.57
N ILE A 36 20.04 -3.24 -14.58
CA ILE A 36 20.80 -4.48 -14.36
C ILE A 36 19.96 -5.71 -14.68
N PHE A 37 18.71 -5.71 -14.22
CA PHE A 37 17.80 -6.83 -14.31
C PHE A 37 16.93 -6.76 -15.57
N SER A 38 16.66 -7.93 -16.15
CA SER A 38 15.60 -8.08 -17.15
C SER A 38 14.21 -8.02 -16.50
N PRO A 39 13.13 -7.84 -17.29
CA PRO A 39 11.78 -7.97 -16.76
C PRO A 39 11.53 -9.32 -16.06
N SER A 40 12.00 -10.43 -16.63
CA SER A 40 11.94 -11.76 -16.01
C SER A 40 12.63 -11.83 -14.65
N ASP A 41 13.86 -11.30 -14.52
CA ASP A 41 14.59 -11.26 -13.24
C ASP A 41 13.81 -10.45 -12.18
N TYR A 42 13.20 -9.33 -12.61
CA TYR A 42 12.35 -8.51 -11.76
C TYR A 42 11.07 -9.25 -11.36
N GLY A 43 10.54 -10.07 -12.27
CA GLY A 43 9.42 -10.97 -12.02
C GLY A 43 9.74 -12.01 -10.95
N ASP A 44 10.87 -12.70 -11.08
CA ASP A 44 11.38 -13.65 -10.08
C ASP A 44 11.56 -12.99 -8.71
N MET A 45 12.21 -11.82 -8.68
CA MET A 45 12.39 -11.05 -7.45
C MET A 45 11.05 -10.62 -6.83
N SER A 46 10.08 -10.20 -7.66
CA SER A 46 8.75 -9.80 -7.21
C SER A 46 8.00 -10.96 -6.57
N LEU A 47 8.00 -12.14 -7.22
CA LEU A 47 7.37 -13.35 -6.70
C LEU A 47 7.94 -13.76 -5.33
N ILE A 48 9.27 -13.78 -5.19
CA ILE A 48 9.91 -14.09 -3.90
C ILE A 48 9.50 -13.06 -2.83
N ASN A 49 9.54 -11.76 -3.15
CA ASN A 49 9.14 -10.71 -2.20
C ASN A 49 7.67 -10.81 -1.79
N MET A 50 6.78 -11.16 -2.71
CA MET A 50 5.36 -11.33 -2.40
C MET A 50 5.10 -12.58 -1.57
N SER A 51 5.82 -13.69 -1.83
CA SER A 51 5.80 -14.87 -0.97
C SER A 51 6.27 -14.52 0.44
N PHE A 52 7.38 -13.79 0.55
CA PHE A 52 7.87 -13.29 1.83
C PHE A 52 6.82 -12.40 2.52
N SER A 53 6.17 -11.50 1.79
CA SER A 53 5.10 -10.66 2.33
C SER A 53 3.89 -11.47 2.82
N LEU A 54 3.49 -12.53 2.11
CA LEU A 54 2.38 -13.39 2.52
C LEU A 54 2.74 -14.19 3.77
N ILE A 55 3.92 -14.82 3.77
CA ILE A 55 4.39 -15.65 4.88
C ILE A 55 4.61 -14.79 6.13
N SER A 56 5.22 -13.61 5.99
CA SER A 56 5.41 -12.69 7.12
C SER A 56 4.07 -12.24 7.73
N LEU A 57 3.03 -12.07 6.91
CA LEU A 57 1.67 -11.80 7.39
C LEU A 57 1.13 -12.96 8.24
N MET A 58 1.30 -14.20 7.79
CA MET A 58 0.87 -15.39 8.54
C MET A 58 1.65 -15.54 9.86
N VAL A 59 2.93 -15.19 9.86
CA VAL A 59 3.81 -15.27 11.03
C VAL A 59 3.45 -14.23 12.12
N ILE A 60 2.82 -13.10 11.75
CA ILE A 60 2.38 -12.08 12.72
C ILE A 60 1.22 -12.60 13.60
N LEU A 61 0.37 -13.50 13.10
CA LEU A 61 -0.76 -14.10 13.85
C LEU A 61 -1.75 -13.08 14.47
N GLY A 62 -1.79 -11.84 13.94
CA GLY A 62 -2.57 -10.73 14.51
C GLY A 62 -2.07 -10.22 15.87
N LEU A 63 -0.89 -10.66 16.31
CA LEU A 63 -0.33 -10.31 17.62
C LEU A 63 0.07 -8.84 17.73
N ASP A 64 0.34 -8.16 16.60
CA ASP A 64 0.58 -6.72 16.61
C ASP A 64 -0.67 -5.95 17.08
N SER A 65 -1.85 -6.34 16.60
CA SER A 65 -3.12 -5.75 17.00
C SER A 65 -3.53 -6.15 18.42
N ALA A 66 -3.33 -7.42 18.79
CA ALA A 66 -3.58 -7.90 20.15
C ALA A 66 -2.67 -7.20 21.18
N SER A 67 -1.38 -7.09 20.88
CA SER A 67 -0.42 -6.42 21.77
C SER A 67 -0.74 -4.94 21.92
N ALA A 68 -1.17 -4.26 20.86
CA ALA A 68 -1.64 -2.88 20.96
C ALA A 68 -2.83 -2.76 21.92
N PHE A 69 -3.83 -3.63 21.80
CA PHE A 69 -5.02 -3.63 22.66
C PHE A 69 -4.63 -3.79 24.14
N TYR A 70 -3.92 -4.88 24.49
CA TYR A 70 -3.54 -5.16 25.88
C TYR A 70 -2.49 -4.19 26.44
N PHE A 71 -1.63 -3.61 25.59
CA PHE A 71 -0.71 -2.55 26.01
C PHE A 71 -1.44 -1.31 26.54
N TYR A 72 -2.54 -0.93 25.91
CA TYR A 72 -3.33 0.24 26.35
C TYR A 72 -4.30 -0.07 27.49
N GLU A 73 -4.69 -1.34 27.65
CA GLU A 73 -5.47 -1.82 28.80
C GLU A 73 -4.63 -1.82 30.09
N ASN A 74 -3.36 -2.23 29.99
CA ASN A 74 -2.45 -2.28 31.14
C ASN A 74 -1.83 -0.91 31.48
N LYS A 75 -1.36 -0.76 32.72
CA LYS A 75 -0.67 0.44 33.23
C LYS A 75 0.71 0.11 33.77
N GLY A 76 1.59 1.11 33.80
CA GLY A 76 2.94 0.96 34.36
C GLY A 76 3.74 -0.17 33.70
N GLU A 77 4.37 -1.00 34.53
CA GLU A 77 5.24 -2.10 34.14
C GLU A 77 4.48 -3.28 33.47
N GLU A 78 3.19 -3.45 33.77
CA GLU A 78 2.36 -4.53 33.19
C GLU A 78 2.17 -4.37 31.67
N ARG A 79 2.43 -3.17 31.13
CA ARG A 79 2.46 -2.92 29.68
C ARG A 79 3.55 -3.71 28.97
N LYS A 80 4.58 -4.15 29.69
CA LYS A 80 5.67 -4.94 29.13
C LYS A 80 5.25 -6.38 28.83
N ILE A 81 4.31 -6.93 29.59
CA ILE A 81 3.83 -8.32 29.47
C ILE A 81 3.30 -8.61 28.05
N PRO A 82 2.33 -7.85 27.48
CA PRO A 82 1.84 -8.13 26.13
C PRO A 82 2.92 -7.92 25.05
N ILE A 83 3.87 -7.01 25.27
CA ILE A 83 5.01 -6.79 24.34
C ILE A 83 5.98 -7.96 24.37
N ALA A 84 6.34 -8.47 25.56
CA ALA A 84 7.21 -9.63 25.72
C ALA A 84 6.59 -10.89 25.11
N ASN A 85 5.31 -11.15 25.39
CA ASN A 85 4.58 -12.28 24.80
C ASN A 85 4.54 -12.16 23.28
N TRP A 86 4.16 -11.01 22.73
CA TRP A 86 4.20 -10.78 21.28
C TRP A 86 5.59 -11.04 20.70
N PHE A 87 6.62 -10.45 21.29
CA PHE A 87 7.99 -10.58 20.83
C PHE A 87 8.42 -12.04 20.76
N TRP A 88 8.33 -12.78 21.86
CA TRP A 88 8.81 -14.17 21.90
C TRP A 88 7.99 -15.11 21.00
N ILE A 89 6.66 -14.98 20.98
CA ILE A 89 5.82 -15.79 20.10
C ILE A 89 6.20 -15.53 18.64
N GLN A 90 6.28 -14.26 18.23
CA GLN A 90 6.57 -13.92 16.84
C GLN A 90 7.99 -14.33 16.46
N ILE A 91 8.99 -14.13 17.31
CA ILE A 91 10.38 -14.51 17.01
C ILE A 91 10.55 -16.03 16.91
N ILE A 92 10.00 -16.79 17.87
CA ILE A 92 10.06 -18.26 17.84
C ILE A 92 9.31 -18.80 16.62
N PHE A 93 8.11 -18.30 16.34
CA PHE A 93 7.33 -18.74 15.19
C PHE A 93 7.98 -18.35 13.86
N SER A 94 8.56 -17.14 13.76
CA SER A 94 9.34 -16.71 12.59
C SER A 94 10.55 -17.62 12.35
N LEU A 95 11.23 -18.02 13.42
CA LEU A 95 12.39 -18.93 13.34
C LEU A 95 11.96 -20.32 12.84
N LEU A 96 10.93 -20.90 13.44
CA LEU A 96 10.42 -22.23 13.06
C LEU A 96 9.94 -22.25 11.61
N VAL A 97 9.12 -21.28 11.21
CA VAL A 97 8.65 -21.15 9.83
C VAL A 97 9.81 -20.89 8.88
N GLY A 98 10.76 -20.04 9.26
CA GLY A 98 11.97 -19.76 8.47
C GLY A 98 12.82 -21.02 8.24
N ILE A 99 13.06 -21.83 9.28
CA ILE A 99 13.79 -23.10 9.17
C ILE A 99 13.07 -24.06 8.22
N VAL A 100 11.76 -24.26 8.40
CA VAL A 100 10.96 -25.14 7.54
C VAL A 100 11.04 -24.70 6.08
N LEU A 101 10.91 -23.40 5.81
CA LEU A 101 10.97 -22.87 4.45
C LEU A 101 12.37 -22.93 3.84
N CYS A 102 13.43 -22.80 4.65
CA CYS A 102 14.79 -23.02 4.17
C CYS A 102 15.05 -24.49 3.81
N LEU A 103 14.53 -25.43 4.59
CA LEU A 103 14.61 -26.86 4.29
C LEU A 103 13.82 -27.24 3.03
N LEU A 104 12.70 -26.56 2.78
CA LEU A 104 11.85 -26.75 1.60
C LEU A 104 12.20 -25.80 0.44
N ALA A 105 13.33 -25.10 0.50
CA ALA A 105 13.67 -24.07 -0.48
C ALA A 105 13.72 -24.59 -1.93
N PRO A 106 14.25 -25.79 -2.24
CA PRO A 106 14.23 -26.33 -3.60
C PRO A 106 12.82 -26.59 -4.14
N GLN A 107 11.94 -27.15 -3.32
CA GLN A 107 10.54 -27.40 -3.67
C GLN A 107 9.81 -26.09 -3.87
N PHE A 108 10.06 -25.11 -3.00
CA PHE A 108 9.45 -23.80 -3.08
C PHE A 108 9.93 -23.00 -4.30
N SER A 109 11.23 -23.10 -4.62
CA SER A 109 11.83 -22.51 -5.83
C SER A 109 11.22 -23.08 -7.09
N THR A 110 11.05 -24.39 -7.13
CA THR A 110 10.46 -25.09 -8.29
C THR A 110 8.97 -24.76 -8.42
N LEU A 111 8.23 -24.76 -7.31
CA LEU A 111 6.80 -24.43 -7.29
C LEU A 111 6.53 -23.00 -7.75
N LEU A 112 7.31 -22.04 -7.26
CA LEU A 112 7.08 -20.62 -7.55
C LEU A 112 7.67 -20.16 -8.86
N LEU A 113 8.90 -20.58 -9.13
CA LEU A 113 9.73 -20.01 -10.19
C LEU A 113 9.98 -21.01 -11.32
N GLY A 114 9.46 -22.24 -11.22
CA GLY A 114 9.69 -23.30 -12.21
C GLY A 114 11.14 -23.78 -12.30
N ASN A 115 12.03 -23.32 -11.41
CA ASN A 115 13.46 -23.60 -11.47
C ASN A 115 14.07 -23.64 -10.06
N ALA A 116 14.76 -24.74 -9.73
CA ALA A 116 15.43 -24.93 -8.44
C ALA A 116 16.70 -24.07 -8.27
N SER A 117 17.22 -23.44 -9.33
CA SER A 117 18.46 -22.64 -9.27
C SER A 117 18.34 -21.41 -8.35
N TYR A 118 17.12 -20.95 -8.06
CA TYR A 118 16.84 -19.84 -7.16
C TYR A 118 16.65 -20.27 -5.69
N SER A 119 16.86 -21.54 -5.35
CA SER A 119 16.75 -22.05 -3.98
C SER A 119 17.58 -21.23 -2.99
N TYR A 120 18.77 -20.80 -3.42
CA TYR A 120 19.65 -20.01 -2.57
C TYR A 120 19.10 -18.61 -2.27
N ALA A 121 18.50 -17.93 -3.26
CA ALA A 121 17.80 -16.66 -3.06
C ALA A 121 16.65 -16.82 -2.06
N ILE A 122 15.92 -17.93 -2.17
CA ILE A 122 14.81 -18.28 -1.28
C ILE A 122 15.28 -18.56 0.15
N ILE A 123 16.41 -19.26 0.33
CA ILE A 123 17.02 -19.48 1.65
C ILE A 123 17.37 -18.15 2.30
N ILE A 124 18.01 -17.23 1.57
CA ILE A 124 18.36 -15.90 2.11
C ILE A 124 17.08 -15.13 2.47
N ALA A 125 16.10 -15.12 1.56
CA ALA A 125 14.83 -14.42 1.75
C ALA A 125 14.06 -14.95 2.96
N PHE A 126 14.00 -16.26 3.20
CA PHE A 126 13.25 -16.81 4.33
C PHE A 126 14.03 -16.87 5.64
N SER A 127 15.36 -16.95 5.58
CA SER A 127 16.20 -16.70 6.77
C SER A 127 15.97 -15.28 7.32
N ASN A 128 15.65 -14.33 6.45
CA ASN A 128 15.31 -12.96 6.83
C ASN A 128 14.01 -12.85 7.66
N LEU A 129 13.10 -13.83 7.64
CA LEU A 129 11.84 -13.77 8.41
C LEU A 129 12.08 -13.56 9.90
N PHE A 130 13.06 -14.28 10.45
CA PHE A 130 13.46 -14.17 11.85
C PHE A 130 13.91 -12.75 12.20
N PHE A 131 14.90 -12.22 11.48
CA PHE A 131 15.50 -10.91 11.76
C PHE A 131 14.54 -9.76 11.45
N PHE A 132 13.74 -9.90 10.39
CA PHE A 132 12.76 -8.89 9.97
C PHE A 132 11.72 -8.61 11.07
N SER A 133 11.27 -9.64 11.78
CA SER A 133 10.28 -9.52 12.85
C SER A 133 10.73 -8.58 13.98
N PHE A 134 12.02 -8.57 14.33
CA PHE A 134 12.55 -7.64 15.35
C PHE A 134 12.32 -6.17 14.97
N ARG A 135 12.60 -5.81 13.72
CA ARG A 135 12.44 -4.44 13.23
C ARG A 135 10.96 -4.03 13.21
N VAL A 136 10.08 -4.93 12.79
CA VAL A 136 8.62 -4.69 12.80
C VAL A 136 8.12 -4.42 14.22
N ILE A 137 8.53 -5.24 15.17
CA ILE A 137 8.17 -5.10 16.59
C ILE A 137 8.71 -3.79 17.16
N LEU A 138 9.99 -3.44 16.89
CA LEU A 138 10.61 -2.20 17.34
C LEU A 138 9.85 -0.96 16.86
N ILE A 139 9.52 -0.90 15.57
CA ILE A 139 8.79 0.23 14.96
C ILE A 139 7.43 0.41 15.64
N LYS A 140 6.69 -0.69 15.84
CA LYS A 140 5.38 -0.68 16.48
C LYS A 140 5.47 -0.35 17.98
N TRP A 141 6.49 -0.85 18.68
CA TRP A 141 6.75 -0.55 20.08
C TRP A 141 7.01 0.95 20.32
N PHE A 142 7.77 1.61 19.44
CA PHE A 142 7.90 3.07 19.48
C PHE A 142 6.56 3.77 19.24
N ARG A 143 5.75 3.28 18.29
CA ARG A 143 4.41 3.83 18.03
C ARG A 143 3.47 3.66 19.23
N TYR A 144 3.49 2.53 19.92
CA TYR A 144 2.65 2.29 21.11
C TYR A 144 3.03 3.23 22.27
N GLN A 145 4.30 3.58 22.37
CA GLN A 145 4.78 4.60 23.31
C GLN A 145 4.60 6.04 22.81
N ARG A 146 3.98 6.26 21.64
CA ARG A 146 3.82 7.57 21.00
C ARG A 146 5.15 8.32 20.81
N LYS A 147 6.16 7.60 20.32
CA LYS A 147 7.49 8.14 19.98
C LYS A 147 7.64 8.22 18.46
N PRO A 148 7.05 9.23 17.79
CA PRO A 148 7.05 9.32 16.33
C PRO A 148 8.45 9.52 15.75
N ILE A 149 9.30 10.33 16.38
CA ILE A 149 10.65 10.63 15.89
C ILE A 149 11.52 9.35 15.80
N PRO A 150 11.68 8.53 16.87
CA PRO A 150 12.38 7.25 16.77
C PRO A 150 11.82 6.30 15.71
N THR A 151 10.49 6.23 15.56
CA THR A 151 9.87 5.43 14.49
C THR A 151 10.34 5.89 13.11
N VAL A 152 10.34 7.20 12.85
CA VAL A 152 10.78 7.76 11.57
C VAL A 152 12.27 7.53 11.36
N ILE A 153 13.11 7.76 12.37
CA ILE A 153 14.57 7.54 12.28
C ILE A 153 14.86 6.07 11.93
N VAL A 154 14.27 5.12 12.64
CA VAL A 154 14.44 3.68 12.37
C VAL A 154 13.98 3.33 10.95
N THR A 155 12.84 3.87 10.53
CA THR A 155 12.26 3.59 9.21
C THR A 155 13.14 4.14 8.08
N LEU A 156 13.52 5.42 8.15
CA LEU A 156 14.34 6.07 7.12
C LEU A 156 15.76 5.51 7.09
N THR A 157 16.39 5.29 8.25
CA THR A 157 17.74 4.72 8.31
C THR A 157 17.75 3.31 7.73
N ALA A 158 16.74 2.47 8.03
CA ALA A 158 16.61 1.15 7.42
C ALA A 158 16.45 1.25 5.89
N SER A 159 15.56 2.12 5.41
CA SER A 159 15.34 2.29 3.97
C SER A 159 16.57 2.81 3.23
N LEU A 160 17.28 3.80 3.77
CA LEU A 160 18.51 4.34 3.17
C LEU A 160 19.63 3.28 3.18
N LEU A 161 19.78 2.53 4.27
CA LEU A 161 20.75 1.44 4.33
C LEU A 161 20.40 0.31 3.36
N THR A 162 19.11 -0.01 3.20
CA THR A 162 18.64 -0.96 2.18
C THR A 162 19.02 -0.48 0.78
N ILE A 163 18.84 0.80 0.45
CA ILE A 163 19.26 1.33 -0.86
C ILE A 163 20.77 1.21 -1.04
N PHE A 164 21.54 1.69 -0.06
CA PHE A 164 22.99 1.68 -0.12
C PHE A 164 23.53 0.25 -0.32
N LEU A 165 23.03 -0.72 0.46
CA LEU A 165 23.42 -2.11 0.32
C LEU A 165 22.91 -2.74 -0.97
N ASN A 166 21.72 -2.38 -1.45
CA ASN A 166 21.24 -2.84 -2.76
C ASN A 166 22.16 -2.36 -3.88
N TYR A 167 22.52 -1.07 -3.88
CA TYR A 167 23.48 -0.54 -4.83
C TYR A 167 24.82 -1.28 -4.73
N TYR A 168 25.35 -1.46 -3.52
CA TYR A 168 26.61 -2.16 -3.31
C TYR A 168 26.59 -3.62 -3.81
N PHE A 169 25.62 -4.43 -3.38
CA PHE A 169 25.57 -5.84 -3.77
C PHE A 169 25.17 -6.07 -5.22
N VAL A 170 24.24 -5.27 -5.76
CA VAL A 170 23.70 -5.47 -7.11
C VAL A 170 24.58 -4.81 -8.16
N VAL A 171 25.05 -3.57 -7.93
CA VAL A 171 25.83 -2.80 -8.91
C VAL A 171 27.33 -3.08 -8.79
N VAL A 172 27.89 -2.98 -7.57
CA VAL A 172 29.35 -3.08 -7.35
C VAL A 172 29.79 -4.53 -7.37
N LEU A 173 29.16 -5.40 -6.56
CA LEU A 173 29.51 -6.82 -6.47
C LEU A 173 28.85 -7.69 -7.53
N ARG A 174 27.87 -7.16 -8.27
CA ARG A 174 27.13 -7.88 -9.33
C ARG A 174 26.58 -9.23 -8.86
N ALA A 175 26.12 -9.31 -7.62
CA ALA A 175 25.60 -10.54 -7.00
C ALA A 175 24.21 -10.97 -7.53
N GLY A 176 23.73 -10.35 -8.61
CA GLY A 176 22.42 -10.61 -9.21
C GLY A 176 21.28 -10.45 -8.20
N ILE A 177 20.24 -11.29 -8.36
CA ILE A 177 19.06 -11.29 -7.49
C ILE A 177 19.41 -11.56 -6.03
N ASN A 178 20.43 -12.41 -5.76
CA ASN A 178 20.89 -12.68 -4.40
C ASN A 178 21.36 -11.41 -3.69
N GLY A 179 21.95 -10.47 -4.42
CA GLY A 179 22.38 -9.18 -3.90
C GLY A 179 21.27 -8.38 -3.22
N VAL A 180 20.05 -8.44 -3.77
CA VAL A 180 18.88 -7.77 -3.19
C VAL A 180 18.50 -8.39 -1.85
N PHE A 181 18.51 -9.72 -1.78
CA PHE A 181 18.17 -10.44 -0.56
C PHE A 181 19.26 -10.36 0.50
N TYR A 182 20.54 -10.28 0.12
CA TYR A 182 21.64 -9.97 1.05
C TYR A 182 21.48 -8.59 1.68
N ALA A 183 21.17 -7.57 0.87
CA ALA A 183 20.92 -6.23 1.38
C ALA A 183 19.78 -6.24 2.41
N ASN A 184 18.66 -6.89 2.10
CA ASN A 184 17.53 -7.00 3.01
C ASN A 184 17.88 -7.76 4.31
N LEU A 185 18.59 -8.87 4.21
CA LEU A 185 18.99 -9.68 5.35
C LEU A 185 19.94 -8.91 6.28
N ILE A 186 20.97 -8.26 5.74
CA ILE A 186 21.95 -7.50 6.52
C ILE A 186 21.28 -6.32 7.24
N VAL A 187 20.38 -5.59 6.57
CA VAL A 187 19.59 -4.53 7.23
C VAL A 187 18.77 -5.12 8.38
N SER A 188 18.05 -6.23 8.16
CA SER A 188 17.27 -6.85 9.23
C SER A 188 18.14 -7.33 10.39
N ILE A 189 19.33 -7.88 10.14
CA ILE A 189 20.29 -8.28 11.17
C ILE A 189 20.71 -7.06 12.00
N ILE A 190 21.14 -5.97 11.36
CA ILE A 190 21.53 -4.73 12.05
C ILE A 190 20.37 -4.22 12.93
N PHE A 191 19.16 -4.14 12.36
CA PHE A 191 18.00 -3.66 13.10
C PHE A 191 17.47 -4.64 14.16
N SER A 192 17.83 -5.92 14.10
CA SER A 192 17.57 -6.88 15.18
C SER A 192 18.39 -6.55 16.43
N PHE A 193 19.67 -6.20 16.26
CA PHE A 193 20.52 -5.74 17.37
C PHE A 193 20.01 -4.41 17.94
N VAL A 194 19.62 -3.46 17.08
CA VAL A 194 18.99 -2.21 17.51
C VAL A 194 17.71 -2.48 18.30
N ALA A 195 16.87 -3.41 17.84
CA ALA A 195 15.64 -3.77 18.53
C ALA A 195 15.92 -4.33 19.92
N VAL A 196 16.84 -5.28 20.04
CA VAL A 196 17.24 -5.84 21.34
C VAL A 196 17.82 -4.75 22.24
N TRP A 197 18.69 -3.89 21.73
CA TRP A 197 19.29 -2.78 22.49
C TRP A 197 18.24 -1.84 23.09
N PHE A 198 17.21 -1.46 22.35
CA PHE A 198 16.15 -0.58 22.87
C PHE A 198 15.13 -1.32 23.74
N MET A 199 14.86 -2.59 23.43
CA MET A 199 13.75 -3.34 24.02
C MET A 199 14.18 -4.33 25.10
N TRP A 200 15.46 -4.49 25.44
CA TRP A 200 15.94 -5.53 26.37
C TRP A 200 15.18 -5.60 27.70
N LYS A 201 14.78 -4.46 28.28
CA LYS A 201 13.97 -4.39 29.51
C LYS A 201 12.48 -4.76 29.32
N TRP A 202 12.01 -4.77 28.09
CA TRP A 202 10.63 -5.05 27.68
C TRP A 202 10.42 -6.46 27.18
N ILE A 203 11.50 -7.15 26.78
CA ILE A 203 11.46 -8.49 26.18
C ILE A 203 12.08 -9.57 27.08
N SER A 204 12.22 -9.29 28.38
CA SER A 204 12.72 -10.31 29.32
C SER A 204 11.84 -11.55 29.28
N PRO A 205 12.40 -12.77 29.15
CA PRO A 205 11.63 -14.02 29.22
C PRO A 205 10.81 -14.16 30.52
N LYS A 206 11.22 -13.49 31.60
CA LYS A 206 10.49 -13.46 32.88
C LYS A 206 9.11 -12.79 32.78
N LEU A 207 8.87 -12.01 31.73
CA LEU A 207 7.60 -11.32 31.47
C LEU A 207 6.63 -12.15 30.61
N LEU A 208 7.01 -13.38 30.24
CA LEU A 208 6.13 -14.31 29.54
C LEU A 208 5.00 -14.76 30.47
N ASP A 209 3.77 -14.75 29.93
CA ASP A 209 2.58 -15.14 30.66
C ASP A 209 1.68 -15.93 29.71
N LEU A 210 1.54 -17.24 29.97
CA LEU A 210 0.74 -18.13 29.12
C LEU A 210 -0.74 -17.73 29.06
N SER A 211 -1.28 -17.14 30.13
CA SER A 211 -2.67 -16.66 30.16
C SER A 211 -2.84 -15.49 29.20
N VAL A 212 -1.91 -14.52 29.23
CA VAL A 212 -1.90 -13.38 28.30
C VAL A 212 -1.64 -13.85 26.87
N MET A 213 -0.69 -14.75 26.64
CA MET A 213 -0.45 -15.35 25.32
C MET A 213 -1.71 -15.96 24.71
N LYS A 214 -2.44 -16.80 25.48
CA LYS A 214 -3.68 -17.42 25.00
C LYS A 214 -4.73 -16.37 24.64
N LYS A 215 -4.92 -15.36 25.50
CA LYS A 215 -5.84 -14.24 25.23
C LYS A 215 -5.46 -13.50 23.94
N MET A 216 -4.18 -13.22 23.74
CA MET A 216 -3.67 -12.54 22.56
C MET A 216 -3.87 -13.35 21.28
N LEU A 217 -3.65 -14.66 21.30
CA LEU A 217 -3.88 -15.53 20.13
C LEU A 217 -5.37 -15.66 19.80
N VAL A 218 -6.23 -15.82 20.81
CA VAL A 218 -7.69 -15.84 20.62
C VAL A 218 -8.19 -14.52 20.02
N PHE A 219 -7.58 -13.39 20.40
CA PHE A 219 -7.87 -12.08 19.82
C PHE A 219 -7.30 -11.92 18.40
N GLY A 220 -6.06 -12.36 18.17
CA GLY A 220 -5.31 -12.09 16.94
C GLY A 220 -5.66 -13.01 15.76
N LEU A 221 -5.86 -14.31 16.00
CA LEU A 221 -6.12 -15.28 14.93
C LEU A 221 -7.37 -14.95 14.09
N PRO A 222 -8.50 -14.50 14.67
CA PRO A 222 -9.65 -14.05 13.88
C PRO A 222 -9.40 -12.85 12.96
N LEU A 223 -8.28 -12.13 13.13
CA LEU A 223 -7.88 -11.00 12.27
C LEU A 223 -7.08 -11.45 11.04
N LEU A 224 -6.63 -12.70 10.99
CA LEU A 224 -5.87 -13.24 9.86
C LEU A 224 -6.66 -13.21 8.54
N PRO A 225 -7.95 -13.61 8.48
CA PRO A 225 -8.71 -13.54 7.24
C PRO A 225 -8.76 -12.12 6.65
N ALA A 226 -8.96 -11.10 7.49
CA ALA A 226 -8.98 -9.70 7.05
C ALA A 226 -7.61 -9.25 6.52
N SER A 227 -6.53 -9.70 7.17
CA SER A 227 -5.16 -9.43 6.74
C SER A 227 -4.88 -10.11 5.40
N PHE A 228 -5.29 -11.37 5.23
CA PHE A 228 -5.14 -12.13 3.99
C PHE A 228 -5.95 -11.51 2.84
N SER A 229 -7.21 -11.11 3.07
CA SER A 229 -8.00 -10.35 2.08
C SER A 229 -7.32 -9.04 1.67
N SER A 230 -6.72 -8.34 2.62
CA SER A 230 -5.97 -7.11 2.34
C SER A 230 -4.72 -7.40 1.50
N TRP A 231 -4.02 -8.49 1.77
CA TRP A 231 -2.87 -8.91 0.96
C TRP A 231 -3.29 -9.32 -0.45
N ILE A 232 -4.39 -10.07 -0.59
CA ILE A 232 -4.97 -10.40 -1.91
C ILE A 232 -5.19 -9.12 -2.72
N ASN A 233 -5.83 -8.12 -2.12
CA ASN A 233 -6.16 -6.90 -2.84
C ASN A 233 -4.96 -6.08 -3.29
N ASN A 234 -3.87 -6.08 -2.51
CA ASN A 234 -2.77 -5.18 -2.75
C ASN A 234 -1.58 -5.82 -3.47
N SER A 235 -1.41 -7.15 -3.32
CA SER A 235 -0.15 -7.81 -3.65
C SER A 235 -0.32 -9.14 -4.40
N SER A 236 -1.53 -9.69 -4.59
CA SER A 236 -1.65 -11.02 -5.20
C SER A 236 -1.55 -11.03 -6.73
N ALA A 237 -1.74 -9.90 -7.41
CA ALA A 237 -1.86 -9.83 -8.86
C ALA A 237 -0.69 -10.51 -9.61
N SER A 238 0.55 -10.31 -9.19
CA SER A 238 1.72 -10.97 -9.79
C SER A 238 1.73 -12.49 -9.64
N PHE A 239 1.18 -13.04 -8.55
CA PHE A 239 1.02 -14.50 -8.44
C PHE A 239 0.02 -15.02 -9.46
N PHE A 240 -1.10 -14.33 -9.65
CA PHE A 240 -2.09 -14.70 -10.65
C PHE A 240 -1.53 -14.56 -12.07
N ILE A 241 -0.76 -13.51 -12.36
CA ILE A 241 -0.08 -13.36 -13.66
C ILE A 241 0.85 -14.55 -13.89
N ASN A 242 1.74 -14.86 -12.95
CA ASN A 242 2.66 -15.99 -13.09
C ASN A 242 1.93 -17.32 -13.26
N TYR A 243 0.91 -17.57 -12.42
CA TYR A 243 0.16 -18.82 -12.43
C TYR A 243 -0.65 -19.04 -13.71
N LEU A 244 -1.29 -17.99 -14.24
CA LEU A 244 -2.19 -18.08 -15.39
C LEU A 244 -1.50 -17.92 -16.74
N THR A 245 -0.38 -17.19 -16.79
CA THR A 245 0.34 -16.91 -18.05
C THR A 245 1.66 -17.68 -18.18
N GLY A 246 2.25 -18.11 -17.06
CA GLY A 246 3.62 -18.66 -17.02
C GLY A 246 4.73 -17.65 -17.33
N SER A 247 4.40 -16.36 -17.51
CA SER A 247 5.35 -15.34 -17.93
C SER A 247 5.85 -14.48 -16.78
N LYS A 248 7.13 -14.61 -16.46
CA LYS A 248 7.83 -13.77 -15.47
C LYS A 248 8.11 -12.37 -15.99
N ASP A 249 8.29 -12.21 -17.30
CA ASP A 249 8.44 -10.88 -17.92
C ASP A 249 7.20 -10.03 -17.67
N GLU A 250 6.02 -10.63 -17.83
CA GLU A 250 4.74 -9.97 -17.56
C GLU A 250 4.59 -9.58 -16.08
N VAL A 251 5.06 -10.43 -15.15
CA VAL A 251 5.11 -10.11 -13.73
C VAL A 251 6.05 -8.92 -13.45
N GLY A 252 7.21 -8.90 -14.08
CA GLY A 252 8.20 -7.83 -13.93
C GLY A 252 7.66 -6.50 -14.43
N LEU A 253 7.10 -6.48 -15.64
CA LEU A 253 6.46 -5.31 -16.24
C LEU A 253 5.28 -4.82 -15.38
N PHE A 254 4.45 -5.73 -14.88
CA PHE A 254 3.37 -5.38 -13.96
C PHE A 254 3.89 -4.66 -12.72
N GLN A 255 4.91 -5.22 -12.06
CA GLN A 255 5.43 -4.67 -10.80
C GLN A 255 6.10 -3.30 -11.00
N ILE A 256 6.79 -3.09 -12.13
CA ILE A 256 7.33 -1.77 -12.48
C ILE A 256 6.21 -0.76 -12.70
N GLY A 257 5.16 -1.15 -13.45
CA GLY A 257 3.99 -0.31 -13.65
C GLY A 257 3.28 0.03 -12.33
N TYR A 258 3.13 -0.95 -11.44
CA TYR A 258 2.57 -0.78 -10.10
C TYR A 258 3.39 0.19 -9.24
N ASN A 259 4.73 0.08 -9.28
CA ASN A 259 5.62 0.97 -8.54
C ASN A 259 5.51 2.42 -9.02
N LEU A 260 5.44 2.64 -10.34
CA LEU A 260 5.28 3.96 -10.96
C LEU A 260 3.91 4.56 -10.62
N ALA A 261 2.82 3.80 -10.83
CA ALA A 261 1.48 4.20 -10.43
C ALA A 261 1.39 4.52 -8.94
N GLY A 262 2.28 3.91 -8.14
CA GLY A 262 2.49 4.19 -6.73
C GLY A 262 2.68 5.66 -6.35
N GLY A 263 3.06 6.53 -7.29
CA GLY A 263 3.01 7.98 -7.09
C GLY A 263 1.60 8.47 -6.69
N MET A 264 0.55 7.87 -7.25
CA MET A 264 -0.84 8.19 -6.90
C MET A 264 -1.19 7.79 -5.46
N LEU A 265 -0.57 6.73 -4.92
CA LEU A 265 -0.77 6.34 -3.52
C LEU A 265 -0.22 7.39 -2.54
N LEU A 266 0.70 8.25 -2.94
CA LEU A 266 1.15 9.38 -2.10
C LEU A 266 0.01 10.38 -1.90
N PHE A 267 -0.66 10.76 -3.00
CA PHE A 267 -1.83 11.63 -2.97
C PHE A 267 -2.97 11.00 -2.19
N THR A 268 -3.36 9.77 -2.57
CA THR A 268 -4.46 9.05 -1.92
C THR A 268 -4.17 8.82 -0.44
N GLY A 269 -2.97 8.36 -0.08
CA GLY A 269 -2.59 8.11 1.30
C GLY A 269 -2.59 9.38 2.17
N ALA A 270 -2.08 10.50 1.67
CA ALA A 270 -2.12 11.78 2.37
C ALA A 270 -3.57 12.24 2.63
N PHE A 271 -4.44 12.10 1.62
CA PHE A 271 -5.86 12.40 1.77
C PHE A 271 -6.53 11.51 2.83
N GLN A 272 -6.33 10.19 2.78
CA GLN A 272 -6.93 9.24 3.71
C GLN A 272 -6.55 9.52 5.18
N MET A 273 -5.32 9.97 5.42
CA MET A 273 -4.85 10.35 6.77
C MET A 273 -5.49 11.63 7.28
N ALA A 274 -5.72 12.63 6.41
CA ALA A 274 -6.23 13.93 6.80
C ALA A 274 -7.76 13.97 6.89
N TYR A 275 -8.46 13.28 5.99
CA TYR A 275 -9.90 13.47 5.76
C TYR A 275 -10.77 13.05 6.94
N LEU A 276 -10.57 11.84 7.51
CA LEU A 276 -11.42 11.34 8.60
C LEU A 276 -11.39 12.26 9.85
N PRO A 277 -10.21 12.66 10.36
CA PRO A 277 -10.11 13.60 11.48
C PRO A 277 -10.77 14.95 11.18
N PHE A 278 -10.53 15.50 9.98
CA PHE A 278 -11.16 16.73 9.53
C PHE A 278 -12.69 16.59 9.52
N ALA A 279 -13.21 15.52 8.93
CA ALA A 279 -14.64 15.29 8.82
C ALA A 279 -15.31 15.18 10.19
N TYR A 280 -14.69 14.49 11.15
CA TYR A 280 -15.23 14.43 12.51
C TYR A 280 -15.21 15.76 13.26
N SER A 281 -14.27 16.65 12.93
CA SER A 281 -14.16 17.96 13.59
C SER A 281 -15.33 18.88 13.25
N ILE A 282 -15.83 18.81 12.01
CA ILE A 282 -16.92 19.66 11.52
C ILE A 282 -18.30 18.99 11.60
N LYS A 283 -18.41 17.76 12.12
CA LYS A 283 -19.64 16.95 12.03
C LYS A 283 -20.90 17.57 12.66
N ASN A 284 -20.73 18.54 13.57
CA ASN A 284 -21.83 19.21 14.28
C ASN A 284 -22.08 20.63 13.72
N GLU A 285 -21.34 21.06 12.70
CA GLU A 285 -21.50 22.36 12.05
C GLU A 285 -22.69 22.32 11.09
N LYS A 286 -23.39 23.44 10.93
CA LYS A 286 -24.63 23.51 10.12
C LYS A 286 -24.35 23.26 8.63
N ASP A 287 -23.17 23.61 8.16
CA ASP A 287 -22.66 23.54 6.80
C ASP A 287 -21.74 22.32 6.55
N ALA A 288 -21.69 21.37 7.49
CA ALA A 288 -20.83 20.18 7.40
C ALA A 288 -21.06 19.38 6.11
N SER A 289 -22.33 19.20 5.72
CA SER A 289 -22.69 18.45 4.50
C SER A 289 -22.19 19.12 3.22
N GLU A 290 -22.28 20.45 3.13
CA GLU A 290 -21.77 21.22 1.99
C GLU A 290 -20.24 21.16 1.93
N THR A 291 -19.59 21.26 3.09
CA THR A 291 -18.14 21.13 3.18
C THR A 291 -17.67 19.73 2.78
N TYR A 292 -18.38 18.66 3.18
CA TYR A 292 -18.08 17.31 2.71
C TYR A 292 -18.19 17.18 1.19
N ASN A 293 -19.23 17.76 0.60
CA ASN A 293 -19.40 17.75 -0.85
C ASN A 293 -18.28 18.52 -1.58
N LEU A 294 -17.88 19.67 -1.04
CA LEU A 294 -16.77 20.45 -1.60
C LEU A 294 -15.46 19.66 -1.57
N VAL A 295 -15.15 19.01 -0.44
CA VAL A 295 -13.95 18.17 -0.32
C VAL A 295 -14.03 16.94 -1.24
N PHE A 296 -15.20 16.36 -1.40
CA PHE A 296 -15.45 15.27 -2.35
C PHE A 296 -15.18 15.68 -3.81
N LEU A 297 -15.71 16.83 -4.24
CA LEU A 297 -15.47 17.36 -5.57
C LEU A 297 -13.99 17.78 -5.77
N ALA A 298 -13.37 18.40 -4.77
CA ALA A 298 -11.95 18.76 -4.82
C ALA A 298 -11.05 17.53 -4.90
N TYR A 299 -11.33 16.47 -4.13
CA TYR A 299 -10.63 15.19 -4.23
C TYR A 299 -10.82 14.58 -5.62
N THR A 300 -12.04 14.59 -6.15
CA THR A 300 -12.35 14.06 -7.49
C THR A 300 -11.53 14.80 -8.55
N PHE A 301 -11.51 16.13 -8.51
CA PHE A 301 -10.78 16.96 -9.46
C PHE A 301 -9.25 16.76 -9.37
N ILE A 302 -8.67 16.97 -8.19
CA ILE A 302 -7.21 16.90 -8.01
C ILE A 302 -6.73 15.46 -8.20
N GLY A 303 -7.47 14.48 -7.68
CA GLY A 303 -7.13 13.07 -7.78
C GLY A 303 -7.21 12.56 -9.22
N CYS A 304 -8.25 12.93 -9.97
CA CYS A 304 -8.35 12.57 -11.38
C CYS A 304 -7.29 13.29 -12.23
N PHE A 305 -6.96 14.55 -11.92
CA PHE A 305 -5.82 15.26 -12.53
C PHE A 305 -4.50 14.51 -12.31
N CYS A 306 -4.19 14.11 -11.08
CA CYS A 306 -2.97 13.36 -10.76
C CYS A 306 -2.94 12.00 -11.47
N ALA A 307 -4.07 11.28 -11.49
CA ALA A 307 -4.17 10.00 -12.19
C ALA A 307 -3.98 10.16 -13.70
N LEU A 308 -4.61 11.17 -14.30
CA LEU A 308 -4.48 11.50 -15.72
C LEU A 308 -3.05 11.94 -16.07
N PHE A 309 -2.40 12.74 -15.22
CA PHE A 309 -1.01 13.13 -15.38
C PHE A 309 -0.09 11.90 -15.43
N ILE A 310 -0.20 11.01 -14.45
CA ILE A 310 0.57 9.75 -14.46
C ILE A 310 0.23 8.92 -15.70
N ALA A 311 -1.05 8.87 -16.09
CA ALA A 311 -1.49 8.07 -17.22
C ALA A 311 -0.97 8.56 -18.58
N LEU A 312 -0.86 9.87 -18.77
CA LEU A 312 -0.38 10.49 -20.00
C LEU A 312 1.16 10.53 -20.09
N PHE A 313 1.86 10.55 -18.95
CA PHE A 313 3.32 10.68 -18.90
C PHE A 313 4.06 9.43 -18.42
N SER A 314 3.35 8.31 -18.21
CA SER A 314 3.93 7.06 -17.70
C SER A 314 5.08 6.55 -18.58
N HIS A 315 4.96 6.70 -19.90
CA HIS A 315 6.00 6.30 -20.84
C HIS A 315 7.29 7.12 -20.67
N GLU A 316 7.21 8.45 -20.61
CA GLU A 316 8.37 9.33 -20.42
C GLU A 316 9.00 9.11 -19.05
N ILE A 317 8.17 8.93 -18.02
CA ILE A 317 8.66 8.60 -16.69
C ILE A 317 9.45 7.28 -16.74
N LEU A 318 9.00 6.27 -17.48
CA LEU A 318 9.75 5.03 -17.68
C LEU A 318 11.00 5.22 -18.55
N VAL A 319 10.97 6.08 -19.56
CA VAL A 319 12.16 6.39 -20.38
C VAL A 319 13.26 7.02 -19.53
N VAL A 320 12.88 7.91 -18.60
CA VAL A 320 13.83 8.56 -17.68
C VAL A 320 14.31 7.60 -16.59
N LEU A 321 13.41 6.77 -16.04
CA LEU A 321 13.72 5.93 -14.88
C LEU A 321 14.25 4.54 -15.24
N THR A 322 14.00 4.03 -16.45
CA THR A 322 14.26 2.63 -16.83
C THR A 322 14.88 2.53 -18.24
N ASN A 323 15.04 1.31 -18.75
CA ASN A 323 15.44 1.06 -20.14
C ASN A 323 14.28 0.54 -20.99
N GLU A 324 14.52 0.41 -22.30
CA GLU A 324 13.52 0.04 -23.31
C GLU A 324 12.75 -1.25 -23.00
N LYS A 325 13.39 -2.21 -22.31
CA LYS A 325 12.76 -3.49 -21.93
C LYS A 325 11.56 -3.31 -21.01
N PHE A 326 11.46 -2.17 -20.32
CA PHE A 326 10.39 -1.88 -19.36
C PHE A 326 9.33 -0.92 -19.88
N TYR A 327 9.44 -0.39 -21.10
CA TYR A 327 8.50 0.63 -21.60
C TYR A 327 7.06 0.12 -21.76
N GLN A 328 6.89 -1.19 -21.95
CA GLN A 328 5.57 -1.84 -21.99
C GLN A 328 4.85 -1.80 -20.62
N ALA A 329 5.55 -1.49 -19.53
CA ALA A 329 4.92 -1.25 -18.23
C ALA A 329 4.11 0.06 -18.17
N SER A 330 4.24 0.93 -19.19
CA SER A 330 3.56 2.24 -19.24
C SER A 330 2.04 2.11 -19.15
N PHE A 331 1.44 1.19 -19.92
CA PHE A 331 0.00 0.97 -19.88
C PHE A 331 -0.48 0.51 -18.49
N VAL A 332 0.24 -0.43 -17.87
CA VAL A 332 -0.06 -0.90 -16.51
C VAL A 332 -0.01 0.27 -15.53
N ALA A 333 1.01 1.12 -15.61
CA ALA A 333 1.13 2.28 -14.73
C ALA A 333 -0.02 3.28 -14.94
N SER A 334 -0.39 3.54 -16.20
CA SER A 334 -1.48 4.46 -16.54
C SER A 334 -2.82 3.99 -16.00
N VAL A 335 -3.14 2.71 -16.17
CA VAL A 335 -4.40 2.12 -15.68
C VAL A 335 -4.42 2.04 -14.15
N LEU A 336 -3.32 1.63 -13.51
CA LEU A 336 -3.24 1.53 -12.05
C LEU A 336 -3.33 2.89 -11.34
N ALA A 337 -2.92 3.99 -11.99
CA ALA A 337 -3.10 5.33 -11.43
C ALA A 337 -4.60 5.61 -11.15
N PHE A 338 -5.50 5.24 -12.06
CA PHE A 338 -6.94 5.33 -11.83
C PHE A 338 -7.43 4.36 -10.74
N SER A 339 -6.84 3.16 -10.63
CA SER A 339 -7.17 2.24 -9.54
C SER A 339 -6.88 2.85 -8.17
N PHE A 340 -5.70 3.46 -8.00
CA PHE A 340 -5.32 4.12 -6.74
C PHE A 340 -6.07 5.43 -6.47
N PHE A 341 -6.56 6.09 -7.52
CA PHE A 341 -7.53 7.18 -7.39
C PHE A 341 -8.84 6.69 -6.79
N PHE A 342 -9.42 5.60 -7.33
CA PHE A 342 -10.66 5.02 -6.80
C PHE A 342 -10.48 4.47 -5.38
N LEU A 343 -9.30 3.96 -5.03
CA LEU A 343 -9.00 3.51 -3.67
C LEU A 343 -9.25 4.60 -2.61
N GLY A 344 -9.02 5.88 -2.91
CA GLY A 344 -9.28 6.96 -1.95
C GLY A 344 -10.76 7.27 -1.73
N TYR A 345 -11.64 6.88 -2.65
CA TYR A 345 -13.10 7.02 -2.46
C TYR A 345 -13.60 6.22 -1.25
N ASN A 346 -12.87 5.17 -0.86
CA ASN A 346 -13.18 4.37 0.31
C ASN A 346 -13.23 5.21 1.61
N SER A 347 -12.50 6.33 1.68
CA SER A 347 -12.53 7.24 2.84
C SER A 347 -13.87 7.95 3.02
N PHE A 348 -14.53 8.34 1.92
CA PHE A 348 -15.85 8.98 1.98
C PHE A 348 -16.93 7.99 2.42
N GLY A 349 -16.91 6.77 1.89
CA GLY A 349 -17.81 5.70 2.32
C GLY A 349 -17.58 5.29 3.77
N LEU A 350 -16.32 5.17 4.20
CA LEU A 350 -15.95 4.89 5.59
C LEU A 350 -16.45 5.97 6.54
N MET A 351 -16.35 7.25 6.15
CA MET A 351 -16.82 8.37 6.97
C MET A 351 -18.31 8.27 7.26
N GLY A 352 -19.17 8.09 6.25
CA GLY A 352 -20.62 8.00 6.49
C GLY A 352 -21.03 6.76 7.28
N LEU A 353 -20.38 5.61 7.04
CA LEU A 353 -20.58 4.41 7.88
C LEU A 353 -20.12 4.61 9.33
N SER A 354 -19.04 5.37 9.54
CA SER A 354 -18.52 5.65 10.87
C SER A 354 -19.39 6.64 11.63
N LEU A 355 -19.94 7.66 10.97
CA LEU A 355 -20.97 8.54 11.54
C LEU A 355 -22.22 7.73 11.94
N ALA A 356 -22.60 6.73 11.16
CA ALA A 356 -23.67 5.79 11.49
C ALA A 356 -23.30 4.71 12.53
N LYS A 357 -22.04 4.67 13.01
CA LYS A 357 -21.51 3.62 13.90
C LYS A 357 -21.68 2.19 13.33
N LYS A 358 -21.59 2.02 12.01
CA LYS A 358 -21.73 0.72 11.30
C LYS A 358 -20.43 0.28 10.62
N THR A 359 -19.31 0.34 11.34
CA THR A 359 -17.99 -0.06 10.83
C THR A 359 -17.90 -1.53 10.39
N LYS A 360 -18.74 -2.43 10.91
CA LYS A 360 -18.83 -3.82 10.41
C LYS A 360 -19.20 -3.90 8.93
N LEU A 361 -20.01 -2.96 8.43
CA LEU A 361 -20.38 -2.92 7.00
C LEU A 361 -19.17 -2.57 6.13
N PHE A 362 -18.25 -1.73 6.61
CA PHE A 362 -17.02 -1.42 5.89
C PHE A 362 -16.17 -2.67 5.70
N SER A 363 -15.97 -3.46 6.76
CA SER A 363 -15.24 -4.74 6.67
C SER A 363 -15.89 -5.71 5.69
N LEU A 364 -17.23 -5.84 5.73
CA LEU A 364 -17.97 -6.67 4.78
C LEU A 364 -17.78 -6.19 3.34
N SER A 365 -17.86 -4.89 3.08
CA SER A 365 -17.63 -4.32 1.75
C SER A 365 -16.21 -4.59 1.24
N MET A 366 -15.20 -4.51 2.10
CA MET A 366 -13.81 -4.84 1.74
C MET A 366 -13.61 -6.32 1.42
N MET A 367 -14.29 -7.22 2.15
CA MET A 367 -14.28 -8.65 1.85
C MET A 367 -14.95 -8.95 0.50
N ILE A 368 -16.10 -8.34 0.23
CA ILE A 368 -16.79 -8.46 -1.07
C ILE A 368 -15.89 -7.94 -2.19
N ALA A 369 -15.26 -6.77 -2.01
CA ALA A 369 -14.32 -6.21 -2.98
C ALA A 369 -13.12 -7.14 -3.23
N SER A 370 -12.62 -7.82 -2.19
CA SER A 370 -11.55 -8.81 -2.33
C SER A 370 -11.97 -10.03 -3.14
N GLY A 371 -13.17 -10.55 -2.91
CA GLY A 371 -13.74 -11.63 -3.72
C GLY A 371 -13.91 -11.21 -5.18
N ILE A 372 -14.46 -10.02 -5.42
CA ILE A 372 -14.60 -9.43 -6.76
C ILE A 372 -13.24 -9.33 -7.46
N ASN A 373 -12.20 -8.89 -6.75
CA ASN A 373 -10.85 -8.78 -7.29
C ASN A 373 -10.30 -10.11 -7.78
N VAL A 374 -10.40 -11.17 -6.97
CA VAL A 374 -9.97 -12.50 -7.39
C VAL A 374 -10.71 -12.97 -8.64
N VAL A 375 -12.03 -12.74 -8.72
CA VAL A 375 -12.82 -13.11 -9.91
C VAL A 375 -12.35 -12.34 -11.15
N PHE A 376 -12.16 -11.03 -11.05
CA PHE A 376 -11.65 -10.24 -12.17
C PHE A 376 -10.22 -10.64 -12.56
N LEU A 377 -9.34 -10.94 -11.62
CA LEU A 377 -8.00 -11.44 -11.93
C LEU A 377 -8.06 -12.75 -12.73
N LEU A 378 -8.89 -13.70 -12.30
CA LEU A 378 -9.06 -14.99 -12.97
C LEU A 378 -9.63 -14.87 -14.39
N ILE A 379 -10.46 -13.85 -14.67
CA ILE A 379 -11.09 -13.65 -15.98
C ILE A 379 -10.20 -12.78 -16.90
N SER A 380 -9.66 -11.68 -16.39
CA SER A 380 -8.98 -10.68 -17.20
C SER A 380 -7.53 -11.04 -17.55
N ILE A 381 -6.81 -11.75 -16.67
CA ILE A 381 -5.41 -12.13 -16.92
C ILE A 381 -5.26 -13.09 -18.11
N PRO A 382 -6.09 -14.15 -18.28
CA PRO A 382 -5.96 -15.02 -19.45
C PRO A 382 -6.22 -14.29 -20.78
N LEU A 383 -7.02 -13.23 -20.78
CA LEU A 383 -7.38 -12.45 -21.98
C LEU A 383 -6.37 -11.34 -22.29
N PHE A 384 -5.81 -10.69 -21.26
CA PHE A 384 -5.02 -9.47 -21.40
C PHE A 384 -3.72 -9.46 -20.57
N SER A 385 -3.29 -10.59 -20.01
CA SER A 385 -2.06 -10.73 -19.23
C SER A 385 -1.90 -9.67 -18.11
N LYS A 386 -0.76 -8.96 -18.02
CA LYS A 386 -0.49 -7.91 -17.02
C LYS A 386 -1.47 -6.73 -17.13
N GLU A 387 -1.90 -6.39 -18.34
CA GLU A 387 -2.90 -5.35 -18.58
C GLU A 387 -4.25 -5.76 -17.97
N GLY A 388 -4.59 -7.04 -18.10
CA GLY A 388 -5.77 -7.64 -17.46
C GLY A 388 -5.75 -7.53 -15.94
N ALA A 389 -4.58 -7.76 -15.31
CA ALA A 389 -4.41 -7.58 -13.87
C ALA A 389 -4.59 -6.12 -13.43
N ALA A 390 -4.07 -5.16 -14.22
CA ALA A 390 -4.23 -3.74 -13.94
C ALA A 390 -5.70 -3.31 -14.01
N VAL A 391 -6.41 -3.76 -15.04
CA VAL A 391 -7.84 -3.50 -15.25
C VAL A 391 -8.68 -4.13 -14.14
N ALA A 392 -8.38 -5.36 -13.73
CA ALA A 392 -9.05 -6.04 -12.61
C ALA A 392 -8.97 -5.19 -11.32
N LEU A 393 -7.82 -4.59 -11.03
CA LEU A 393 -7.65 -3.72 -9.87
C LEU A 393 -8.44 -2.40 -9.98
N VAL A 394 -8.58 -1.82 -11.18
CA VAL A 394 -9.44 -0.62 -11.38
C VAL A 394 -10.89 -0.96 -11.05
N PHE A 395 -11.43 -2.02 -11.67
CA PHE A 395 -12.82 -2.42 -11.44
C PHE A 395 -13.09 -2.81 -10.00
N SER A 396 -12.15 -3.50 -9.36
CA SER A 396 -12.27 -3.90 -7.95
C SER A 396 -12.33 -2.70 -7.02
N ASN A 397 -11.44 -1.72 -7.18
CA ASN A 397 -11.45 -0.52 -6.35
C ASN A 397 -12.65 0.38 -6.64
N LEU A 398 -13.09 0.47 -7.90
CA LEU A 398 -14.31 1.19 -8.27
C LEU A 398 -15.56 0.55 -7.65
N LEU A 399 -15.72 -0.77 -7.78
CA LEU A 399 -16.85 -1.51 -7.19
C LEU A 399 -16.82 -1.44 -5.66
N ALA A 400 -15.65 -1.54 -5.03
CA ALA A 400 -15.49 -1.34 -3.59
C ALA A 400 -16.03 0.03 -3.16
N ALA A 401 -15.65 1.09 -3.89
CA ALA A 401 -16.14 2.44 -3.64
C ALA A 401 -17.66 2.51 -3.80
N ILE A 402 -18.23 1.99 -4.90
CA ILE A 402 -19.68 1.99 -5.16
C ILE A 402 -20.45 1.28 -4.03
N ILE A 403 -20.02 0.08 -3.63
CA ILE A 403 -20.64 -0.69 -2.55
C ILE A 403 -20.58 0.08 -1.23
N LEU A 404 -19.44 0.67 -0.91
CA LEU A 404 -19.27 1.48 0.30
C LEU A 404 -20.15 2.73 0.29
N PHE A 405 -20.23 3.43 -0.84
CA PHE A 405 -21.12 4.59 -0.98
C PHE A 405 -22.58 4.20 -0.85
N TYR A 406 -23.00 3.09 -1.44
CA TYR A 406 -24.36 2.59 -1.32
C TYR A 406 -24.74 2.35 0.15
N PHE A 407 -23.93 1.60 0.91
CA PHE A 407 -24.20 1.37 2.33
C PHE A 407 -24.07 2.64 3.18
N SER A 408 -23.09 3.49 2.86
CA SER A 408 -22.88 4.77 3.54
C SER A 408 -24.11 5.66 3.40
N GLN A 409 -24.58 5.90 2.17
CA GLN A 409 -25.72 6.78 1.90
C GLN A 409 -27.03 6.23 2.49
N LYS A 410 -27.21 4.91 2.47
CA LYS A 410 -28.37 4.26 3.09
C LYS A 410 -28.39 4.41 4.62
N LYS A 411 -27.23 4.55 5.27
CA LYS A 411 -27.12 4.64 6.73
C LYS A 411 -26.93 6.06 7.26
N HIS A 412 -26.29 6.92 6.48
CA HIS A 412 -26.08 8.33 6.80
C HIS A 412 -26.00 9.13 5.51
N TYR A 413 -27.10 9.77 5.15
CA TYR A 413 -27.19 10.54 3.91
C TYR A 413 -26.30 11.79 3.97
N ILE A 414 -25.46 11.96 2.96
CA ILE A 414 -24.66 13.16 2.73
C ILE A 414 -24.90 13.57 1.29
N ARG A 415 -25.16 14.86 1.05
CA ARG A 415 -25.51 15.37 -0.28
C ARG A 415 -24.26 15.54 -1.14
N TYR A 416 -23.67 14.43 -1.56
CA TYR A 416 -22.58 14.42 -2.53
C TYR A 416 -23.11 14.66 -3.95
N ASP A 417 -22.41 15.49 -4.71
CA ASP A 417 -22.69 15.79 -6.10
C ASP A 417 -22.02 14.75 -7.01
N PHE A 418 -22.65 13.58 -7.05
CA PHE A 418 -22.19 12.48 -7.90
C PHE A 418 -22.23 12.83 -9.39
N GLY A 419 -23.15 13.71 -9.82
CA GLY A 419 -23.27 14.10 -11.22
C GLY A 419 -22.01 14.82 -11.70
N ASN A 420 -21.62 15.87 -10.99
CA ASN A 420 -20.41 16.63 -11.31
C ASN A 420 -19.13 15.79 -11.13
N ALA A 421 -19.08 14.93 -10.10
CA ALA A 421 -17.97 14.01 -9.95
C ALA A 421 -17.85 13.02 -11.14
N LEU A 422 -18.97 12.46 -11.60
CA LEU A 422 -18.99 11.57 -12.77
C LEU A 422 -18.55 12.30 -14.04
N ILE A 423 -18.97 13.55 -14.25
CA ILE A 423 -18.53 14.35 -15.40
C ILE A 423 -17.00 14.51 -15.39
N ILE A 424 -16.42 14.84 -14.22
CA ILE A 424 -14.95 14.99 -14.08
C ILE A 424 -14.25 13.66 -14.40
N ILE A 425 -14.71 12.56 -13.82
CA ILE A 425 -14.12 11.23 -14.01
C ILE A 425 -14.22 10.79 -15.47
N ILE A 426 -15.39 10.91 -16.08
CA ILE A 426 -15.63 10.56 -17.49
C ILE A 426 -14.75 11.42 -18.39
N THR A 427 -14.62 12.72 -18.12
CA THR A 427 -13.73 13.61 -18.87
C THR A 427 -12.29 13.10 -18.81
N GLY A 428 -11.78 12.76 -17.62
CA GLY A 428 -10.43 12.22 -17.46
C GLY A 428 -10.23 10.89 -18.22
N ILE A 429 -11.18 9.97 -18.10
CA ILE A 429 -11.12 8.67 -18.81
C ILE A 429 -11.21 8.88 -20.33
N SER A 430 -12.10 9.73 -20.82
CA SER A 430 -12.25 10.02 -22.25
C SER A 430 -10.98 10.63 -22.85
N LEU A 431 -10.34 11.58 -22.16
CA LEU A 431 -9.07 12.15 -22.61
C LEU A 431 -7.94 11.12 -22.62
N PHE A 432 -7.91 10.21 -21.63
CA PHE A 432 -6.98 9.08 -21.64
C PHE A 432 -7.26 8.10 -22.79
N SER A 433 -8.53 7.79 -23.08
CA SER A 433 -8.90 6.95 -24.22
C SER A 433 -8.53 7.56 -25.57
N ILE A 434 -8.65 8.89 -25.72
CA ILE A 434 -8.19 9.62 -26.91
C ILE A 434 -6.67 9.51 -27.05
N TYR A 435 -5.92 9.54 -25.96
CA TYR A 435 -4.48 9.30 -25.99
C TYR A 435 -4.14 7.86 -26.43
N LEU A 436 -4.87 6.86 -25.93
CA LEU A 436 -4.64 5.46 -26.29
C LEU A 436 -5.00 5.10 -27.73
N SER A 437 -5.92 5.83 -28.38
CA SER A 437 -6.36 5.52 -29.74
C SER A 437 -5.28 5.79 -30.81
N GLY A 438 -4.17 6.42 -30.45
CA GLY A 438 -3.09 6.76 -31.39
C GLY A 438 -3.47 7.82 -32.43
N VAL A 439 -4.68 8.37 -32.37
CA VAL A 439 -5.17 9.45 -33.25
C VAL A 439 -4.30 10.71 -33.13
N ILE A 440 -3.63 10.84 -31.99
CA ILE A 440 -2.75 11.95 -31.66
C ILE A 440 -1.33 11.40 -31.62
N GLU A 441 -0.52 11.66 -32.65
CA GLU A 441 0.91 11.35 -32.60
C GLU A 441 1.57 12.06 -31.40
N GLY A 442 2.24 11.27 -30.57
CA GLY A 442 2.49 11.54 -29.15
C GLY A 442 3.51 12.61 -28.82
N ASN A 443 3.33 13.86 -29.27
CA ASN A 443 4.10 15.00 -28.80
C ASN A 443 3.65 15.42 -27.38
N VAL A 444 4.61 15.71 -26.51
CA VAL A 444 4.41 16.27 -25.16
C VAL A 444 3.44 17.46 -25.18
N GLY A 445 3.50 18.31 -26.22
CA GLY A 445 2.59 19.45 -26.38
C GLY A 445 1.12 19.07 -26.38
N ILE A 446 0.73 17.97 -27.03
CA ILE A 446 -0.67 17.56 -27.10
C ILE A 446 -1.14 16.97 -25.77
N ARG A 447 -0.27 16.29 -25.04
CA ARG A 447 -0.59 15.78 -23.70
C ARG A 447 -0.79 16.91 -22.69
N LEU A 448 0.00 17.97 -22.80
CA LEU A 448 -0.22 19.21 -22.04
C LEU A 448 -1.56 19.86 -22.42
N LEU A 449 -1.93 19.88 -23.70
CA LEU A 449 -3.24 20.36 -24.14
C LEU A 449 -4.39 19.50 -23.59
N LEU A 450 -4.26 18.17 -23.52
CA LEU A 450 -5.25 17.29 -22.91
C LEU A 450 -5.42 17.59 -21.40
N LEU A 451 -4.32 17.82 -20.68
CA LEU A 451 -4.38 18.23 -19.27
C LEU A 451 -5.03 19.62 -19.10
N LEU A 452 -4.71 20.58 -19.96
CA LEU A 452 -5.35 21.89 -19.95
C LEU A 452 -6.84 21.78 -20.26
N ALA A 453 -7.24 20.96 -21.23
CA ALA A 453 -8.63 20.68 -21.54
C ALA A 453 -9.36 20.07 -20.34
N PHE A 454 -8.74 19.10 -19.66
CA PHE A 454 -9.27 18.53 -18.42
C PHE A 454 -9.52 19.60 -17.35
N ILE A 455 -8.52 20.48 -17.12
CA ILE A 455 -8.63 21.57 -16.14
C ILE A 455 -9.79 22.51 -16.50
N LEU A 456 -9.86 22.97 -17.76
CA LEU A 456 -10.88 23.93 -18.19
C LEU A 456 -12.30 23.34 -18.11
N ILE A 457 -12.49 22.09 -18.52
CA ILE A 457 -13.80 21.40 -18.43
C ILE A 457 -14.19 21.21 -16.97
N SER A 458 -13.27 20.73 -16.14
CA SER A 458 -13.54 20.47 -14.72
C SER A 458 -13.77 21.75 -13.92
N LEU A 459 -13.08 22.85 -14.23
CA LEU A 459 -13.30 24.14 -13.58
C LEU A 459 -14.69 24.71 -13.91
N LYS A 460 -15.21 24.52 -15.13
CA LYS A 460 -16.59 24.91 -15.46
C LYS A 460 -17.61 24.15 -14.61
N VAL A 461 -17.35 22.86 -14.36
CA VAL A 461 -18.17 22.01 -13.49
C VAL A 461 -18.13 22.49 -12.02
N LEU A 462 -16.98 22.95 -11.55
CA LEU A 462 -16.78 23.42 -10.17
C LEU A 462 -17.19 24.90 -9.94
N TYR A 463 -17.27 25.71 -10.99
CA TYR A 463 -17.53 27.16 -10.91
C TYR A 463 -18.77 27.55 -10.07
N PRO A 464 -19.92 26.84 -10.13
CA PRO A 464 -21.09 27.17 -9.32
C PRO A 464 -20.81 27.15 -7.81
N TYR A 465 -19.95 26.23 -7.35
CA TYR A 465 -19.60 26.07 -5.94
C TYR A 465 -18.65 27.14 -5.43
N TYR A 466 -17.76 27.65 -6.29
CA TYR A 466 -16.89 28.78 -5.95
C TYR A 466 -17.68 30.08 -5.79
N LYS A 467 -18.69 30.31 -6.65
CA LYS A 467 -19.52 31.51 -6.62
C LYS A 467 -20.45 31.54 -5.41
N PHE A 468 -21.05 30.39 -5.03
CA PHE A 468 -22.01 30.31 -3.92
C PHE A 468 -21.40 30.69 -2.56
N ARG A 469 -20.12 30.35 -2.33
CA ARG A 469 -19.42 30.65 -1.06
C ARG A 469 -18.98 32.10 -0.94
N LYS A 470 -18.80 32.78 -2.07
CA LYS A 470 -18.45 34.21 -2.10
C LYS A 470 -19.66 35.06 -1.69
N THR A 471 -20.87 34.63 -2.08
CA THR A 471 -22.14 35.29 -1.73
C THR A 471 -22.70 34.93 -0.35
N SER A 472 -22.16 33.93 0.35
CA SER A 472 -22.59 33.57 1.71
C SER A 472 -21.74 34.19 2.82
N HIS A 473 -20.67 34.91 2.44
CA HIS A 473 -19.77 35.63 3.34
C HIS A 473 -19.82 37.15 3.17
N ASP A 474 -20.63 37.63 2.20
CA ASP A 474 -21.13 39.00 2.10
C ASP A 474 -22.57 39.01 2.64
#